data_AF-A0A959DB70-F1
#
_entry.id   AF-A0A959DB70-F1
#
_cell.length_a   1.000
_cell.length_b   1.000
_cell.length_c   1.000
_cell.angle_alpha   90.00
_cell.angle_beta   90.00
_cell.angle_gamma   90.00
#
_symmetry.space_group_name_H-M   'P 1'
#
loop_
_entity.id
_entity.type
_entity.pdbx_description
1 polymer ?
#
loop_
_entity_poly.entity_id
_entity_poly.type
_entity_poly.pdbx_seq_one_letter_code
_entity_poly.pdbx_strand_id
1 'polypeptide(L)'
;MAEKQGWKAIVAFNNSESISEDWSWFYGDIIEACQGKGIYVLHVQDGQSKVSIGPKIEPVAVVDITSFLDDHEMGYLFIAEGQKIKYQEYNMPDIVLEKASEYFGISNLIDESMNNDQKKRGIDENR
;
A
#
# COMPACT_ATOMS: atom_id res chain seq x y z
N MET A 1 3.79 9.15 28.79
CA MET A 1 4.77 8.24 28.16
C MET A 1 4.48 8.30 26.68
N ALA A 2 5.44 8.70 25.85
CA ALA A 2 5.22 8.67 24.40
C ALA A 2 5.14 7.19 24.00
N GLU A 3 3.97 6.75 23.53
CA GLU A 3 3.87 5.44 22.88
C GLU A 3 4.89 5.44 21.74
N LYS A 4 5.85 4.51 21.77
CA LYS A 4 6.68 4.27 20.59
C LYS A 4 5.70 3.90 19.48
N GLN A 5 5.48 4.81 18.53
CA GLN A 5 4.74 4.45 17.33
C GLN A 5 5.58 3.41 16.61
N GLY A 6 5.14 2.16 16.69
CA GLY A 6 5.73 1.08 15.92
C GLY A 6 5.60 1.34 14.42
N TRP A 7 6.46 0.70 13.64
CA TRP A 7 6.47 0.87 12.19
C TRP A 7 5.21 0.27 11.55
N LYS A 8 4.79 0.86 10.42
CA LYS A 8 3.64 0.45 9.62
C LYS A 8 4.05 0.39 8.16
N ALA A 9 3.51 -0.58 7.41
CA ALA A 9 3.80 -0.72 6.00
C ALA A 9 2.61 -1.25 5.21
N ILE A 10 2.46 -0.74 3.99
CA ILE A 10 1.62 -1.31 2.93
C ILE A 10 2.57 -1.88 1.88
N VAL A 11 2.46 -3.18 1.64
CA VAL A 11 3.27 -3.90 0.65
C VAL A 11 2.37 -4.27 -0.51
N ALA A 12 2.58 -3.63 -1.67
CA ALA A 12 1.94 -4.01 -2.91
C ALA A 12 2.74 -5.11 -3.59
N PHE A 13 2.07 -6.16 -4.07
CA PHE A 13 2.69 -7.23 -4.83
C PHE A 13 1.85 -7.57 -6.06
N ASN A 14 2.54 -7.92 -7.14
CA ASN A 14 1.96 -8.42 -8.37
C ASN A 14 2.91 -9.46 -8.94
N ASN A 15 2.48 -10.73 -8.93
CA ASN A 15 3.19 -11.89 -9.44
C ASN A 15 2.69 -12.30 -10.85
N SER A 16 1.82 -11.48 -11.47
CA SER A 16 1.36 -11.66 -12.85
C SER A 16 2.30 -10.98 -13.85
N GLU A 17 2.37 -11.51 -15.07
CA GLU A 17 3.37 -11.11 -16.09
C GLU A 17 3.25 -9.66 -16.58
N SER A 18 2.14 -8.95 -16.28
CA SER A 18 1.93 -7.59 -16.75
C SER A 18 1.40 -6.65 -15.66
N ILE A 19 2.23 -5.69 -15.25
CA ILE A 19 1.78 -4.53 -14.47
C ILE A 19 0.97 -3.62 -15.39
N SER A 20 -0.33 -3.47 -15.14
CA SER A 20 -1.17 -2.55 -15.90
C SER A 20 -0.81 -1.08 -15.60
N GLU A 21 -1.19 -0.19 -16.50
CA GLU A 21 -1.06 1.26 -16.26
C GLU A 21 -1.85 1.66 -15.01
N ASP A 22 -3.08 1.14 -14.85
CA ASP A 22 -3.94 1.36 -13.70
C ASP A 22 -3.27 0.95 -12.37
N TRP A 23 -2.55 -0.19 -12.35
CA TRP A 23 -1.82 -0.63 -11.17
C TRP A 23 -0.76 0.39 -10.74
N SER A 24 -0.03 0.95 -11.72
CA SER A 24 1.00 1.95 -11.45
C SER A 24 0.39 3.25 -10.92
N TRP A 25 -0.74 3.68 -11.48
CA TRP A 25 -1.50 4.82 -10.98
C TRP A 25 -2.00 4.60 -9.55
N PHE A 26 -2.63 3.45 -9.27
CA PHE A 26 -3.20 3.15 -7.95
C PHE A 26 -2.12 3.01 -6.87
N TYR A 27 -0.98 2.42 -7.21
CA TYR A 27 0.16 2.36 -6.31
C TYR A 27 0.73 3.76 -6.00
N GLY A 28 0.76 4.66 -6.99
CA GLY A 28 1.15 6.06 -6.82
C GLY A 28 0.24 6.81 -5.85
N ASP A 29 -1.07 6.67 -6.01
CA ASP A 29 -2.09 7.27 -5.13
C ASP A 29 -1.90 6.82 -3.67
N ILE A 30 -1.60 5.53 -3.45
CA ILE A 30 -1.33 5.00 -2.10
C ILE A 30 -0.05 5.59 -1.50
N ILE A 31 1.02 5.75 -2.31
CA ILE A 31 2.26 6.40 -1.86
C ILE A 31 1.96 7.83 -1.38
N GLU A 32 1.25 8.61 -2.19
CA GLU A 32 0.94 10.01 -1.89
C GLU A 32 0.11 10.12 -0.60
N ALA A 33 -0.94 9.31 -0.47
CA ALA A 33 -1.80 9.31 0.71
C ALA A 33 -1.07 8.92 2.01
N CYS A 34 -0.02 8.10 1.91
CA CYS A 34 0.80 7.65 3.05
C CYS A 34 1.97 8.58 3.36
N GLN A 35 2.28 9.54 2.48
CA GLN A 35 3.42 10.43 2.63
C GLN A 35 3.30 11.26 3.92
N GLY A 36 4.36 11.25 4.73
CA GLY A 36 4.39 11.96 6.02
C GLY A 36 3.55 11.34 7.14
N LYS A 37 2.84 10.23 6.89
CA LYS A 37 2.00 9.54 7.90
C LYS A 37 2.72 8.41 8.64
N GLY A 38 4.03 8.26 8.43
CA GLY A 38 4.84 7.21 9.07
C GLY A 38 4.52 5.79 8.59
N ILE A 39 4.01 5.65 7.35
CA ILE A 39 3.69 4.37 6.72
C ILE A 39 4.63 4.18 5.53
N TYR A 40 5.32 3.04 5.52
CA TYR A 40 6.17 2.64 4.40
C TYR A 40 5.31 2.01 3.31
N VAL A 41 5.35 2.56 2.09
CA VAL A 41 4.71 1.94 0.92
C VAL A 41 5.80 1.28 0.08
N LEU A 42 5.67 -0.03 -0.12
CA LEU A 42 6.70 -0.87 -0.73
C LEU A 42 6.08 -1.69 -1.87
N HIS A 43 6.87 -1.93 -2.90
CA HIS A 43 6.51 -2.82 -4.00
C HIS A 43 7.42 -4.05 -4.00
N VAL A 44 6.82 -5.23 -4.12
CA VAL A 44 7.51 -6.51 -4.22
C VAL A 44 7.76 -6.80 -5.70
N GLN A 45 9.01 -7.04 -6.07
CA GLN A 45 9.36 -7.49 -7.41
C GLN A 45 9.15 -9.00 -7.54
N ASP A 46 8.96 -9.48 -8.77
CA ASP A 46 8.87 -10.90 -9.07
C ASP A 46 10.05 -11.68 -8.43
N GLY A 47 9.73 -12.84 -7.84
CA GLY A 47 10.67 -13.71 -7.12
C GLY A 47 11.10 -13.23 -5.73
N GLN A 48 10.62 -12.08 -5.23
CA GLN A 48 10.97 -11.58 -3.91
C GLN A 48 10.00 -12.06 -2.81
N SER A 49 10.45 -12.97 -1.95
CA SER A 49 9.63 -13.51 -0.85
C SER A 49 9.83 -12.83 0.51
N LYS A 50 10.77 -11.88 0.60
CA LYS A 50 11.07 -11.13 1.82
C LYS A 50 11.11 -9.64 1.56
N VAL A 51 10.49 -8.87 2.44
CA VAL A 51 10.37 -7.42 2.30
C VAL A 51 11.05 -6.74 3.47
N SER A 52 12.02 -5.89 3.16
CA SER A 52 12.69 -5.03 4.14
C SER A 52 11.87 -3.76 4.36
N ILE A 53 11.41 -3.54 5.59
CA ILE A 53 10.67 -2.34 5.99
C ILE A 53 11.67 -1.30 6.47
N GLY A 54 11.56 -0.07 5.97
CA GLY A 54 12.42 1.05 6.34
C GLY A 54 13.49 1.40 5.29
N PRO A 55 14.49 2.20 5.67
CA PRO A 55 15.58 2.60 4.77
C PRO A 55 16.36 1.41 4.21
N LYS A 56 16.82 1.49 2.96
CA LYS A 56 17.58 0.41 2.30
C LYS A 56 18.86 0.01 3.04
N ILE A 57 19.53 0.97 3.68
CA ILE A 57 20.82 0.76 4.35
C ILE A 57 20.63 0.10 5.73
N GLU A 58 19.55 0.44 6.42
CA GLU A 58 19.27 -0.02 7.77
C GLU A 58 17.75 -0.22 7.93
N PRO A 59 17.23 -1.37 7.48
CA PRO A 59 15.82 -1.66 7.59
C PRO A 59 15.45 -1.90 9.06
N VAL A 60 14.27 -1.43 9.45
CA VAL A 60 13.74 -1.60 10.81
C VAL A 60 13.11 -2.97 11.02
N ALA A 61 12.73 -3.66 9.94
CA ALA A 61 12.23 -5.03 9.96
C ALA A 61 12.45 -5.73 8.62
N VAL A 62 12.44 -7.07 8.65
CA VAL A 62 12.36 -7.91 7.44
C VAL A 62 11.21 -8.88 7.64
N VAL A 63 10.29 -8.92 6.68
CA VAL A 63 9.06 -9.72 6.76
C VAL A 63 9.04 -10.74 5.65
N ASP A 64 8.77 -12.00 6.00
CA ASP A 64 8.55 -13.08 5.04
C ASP A 64 7.09 -13.05 4.59
N ILE A 65 6.88 -13.00 3.27
CA ILE A 65 5.57 -12.91 2.65
C ILE A 65 5.26 -14.11 1.74
N THR A 66 6.11 -15.15 1.77
CA THR A 66 6.03 -16.32 0.86
C THR A 66 4.62 -16.89 0.80
N SER A 67 3.98 -17.12 1.96
CA SER A 67 2.64 -17.72 2.00
C SER A 67 1.57 -16.90 1.28
N PHE A 68 1.70 -15.58 1.22
CA PHE A 68 0.74 -14.73 0.51
C PHE A 68 0.94 -14.74 -1.00
N LEU A 69 2.19 -14.93 -1.44
CA LEU A 69 2.53 -15.05 -2.86
C LEU A 69 2.11 -16.40 -3.44
N ASP A 70 2.08 -17.44 -2.60
CA ASP A 70 1.60 -18.78 -2.98
C ASP A 70 0.07 -18.82 -3.15
N ASP A 71 -0.65 -18.03 -2.35
CA ASP A 71 -2.13 -18.03 -2.30
C ASP A 71 -2.77 -16.95 -3.21
N HIS A 72 -2.01 -15.92 -3.61
CA HIS A 72 -2.53 -14.76 -4.32
C HIS A 72 -1.60 -14.25 -5.42
N GLU A 73 -2.17 -13.91 -6.58
CA GLU A 73 -1.40 -13.37 -7.70
C GLU A 73 -1.07 -11.88 -7.53
N MET A 74 -1.96 -11.12 -6.89
CA MET A 74 -1.76 -9.69 -6.64
C MET A 74 -2.55 -9.18 -5.44
N GLY A 75 -2.11 -8.05 -4.90
CA GLY A 75 -2.84 -7.30 -3.89
C GLY A 75 -1.92 -6.51 -2.97
N TYR A 76 -2.41 -6.29 -1.75
CA TYR A 76 -1.74 -5.51 -0.73
C TYR A 76 -1.63 -6.31 0.58
N LEU A 77 -0.52 -6.13 1.29
CA LEU A 77 -0.35 -6.61 2.65
C LEU A 77 -0.23 -5.40 3.58
N PHE A 78 -1.05 -5.38 4.62
CA PHE A 78 -0.92 -4.43 5.72
C PHE A 78 -0.12 -5.08 6.84
N ILE A 79 0.95 -4.39 7.24
CA ILE A 79 1.93 -4.91 8.18
C ILE A 79 2.22 -3.84 9.21
N ALA A 80 2.18 -4.20 10.50
CA ALA A 80 2.54 -3.31 11.58
C ALA A 80 3.31 -4.07 12.65
N GLU A 81 4.19 -3.38 13.36
CA GLU A 81 4.96 -3.96 14.45
C GLU A 81 4.04 -4.62 15.49
N GLY A 82 4.28 -5.90 15.76
CA GLY A 82 3.49 -6.68 16.74
C GLY A 82 2.09 -7.08 16.29
N GLN A 83 1.69 -6.81 15.04
CA GLN A 83 0.38 -7.20 14.50
C GLN A 83 0.51 -8.32 13.46
N LYS A 84 -0.57 -9.10 13.27
CA LYS A 84 -0.63 -10.12 12.22
C LYS A 84 -0.83 -9.46 10.86
N ILE A 85 -0.03 -9.89 9.87
CA ILE A 85 -0.16 -9.45 8.47
C ILE A 85 -1.60 -9.65 8.00
N LYS A 86 -2.19 -8.62 7.40
CA LYS A 86 -3.52 -8.66 6.78
C LYS A 86 -3.40 -8.53 5.28
N TYR A 87 -3.94 -9.50 4.56
CA TYR A 87 -4.11 -9.41 3.10
C TYR A 87 -5.32 -8.54 2.76
N GLN A 88 -5.17 -7.76 1.70
CA GLN A 88 -6.21 -7.00 1.04
C GLN A 88 -6.10 -7.25 -0.46
N GLU A 89 -7.20 -7.68 -1.08
CA GLU A 89 -7.28 -7.87 -2.53
C GLU A 89 -7.02 -6.56 -3.28
N TYR A 90 -6.57 -6.69 -4.54
CA TYR A 90 -6.44 -5.56 -5.45
C TYR A 90 -7.78 -4.84 -5.59
N ASN A 91 -7.77 -3.54 -5.36
CA ASN A 91 -8.96 -2.70 -5.44
C ASN A 91 -8.56 -1.24 -5.70
N MET A 92 -9.56 -0.36 -5.83
CA MET A 92 -9.34 1.07 -5.93
C MET A 92 -8.60 1.62 -4.70
N PRO A 93 -7.77 2.67 -4.87
CA PRO A 93 -6.96 3.23 -3.78
C PRO A 93 -7.76 3.68 -2.56
N ASP A 94 -8.94 4.26 -2.75
CA ASP A 94 -9.84 4.69 -1.68
C ASP A 94 -10.24 3.53 -0.76
N ILE A 95 -10.63 2.39 -1.33
CA ILE A 95 -10.98 1.18 -0.60
C ILE A 95 -9.75 0.62 0.13
N VAL A 96 -8.59 0.59 -0.52
CA VAL A 96 -7.35 0.10 0.09
C VAL A 96 -6.93 0.98 1.28
N LEU A 97 -7.01 2.30 1.13
CA LEU A 97 -6.65 3.28 2.15
C LEU A 97 -7.65 3.27 3.32
N GLU A 98 -8.95 3.06 3.07
CA GLU A 98 -9.94 2.86 4.13
C GLU A 98 -9.58 1.63 4.98
N LYS A 99 -9.33 0.48 4.33
CA LYS A 99 -9.00 -0.77 5.01
C LYS A 99 -7.65 -0.71 5.73
N ALA A 100 -6.69 0.03 5.18
CA ALA A 100 -5.42 0.32 5.82
C ALA A 100 -5.63 1.21 7.06
N SER A 101 -6.49 2.23 6.98
CA SER A 101 -6.82 3.11 8.11
C SER A 101 -7.44 2.33 9.27
N GLU A 102 -8.39 1.44 8.97
CA GLU A 102 -9.00 0.52 9.94
C GLU A 102 -7.93 -0.37 10.62
N TYR A 103 -7.04 -0.98 9.82
CA TYR A 103 -6.02 -1.89 10.31
C TYR A 103 -4.97 -1.16 11.18
N PHE A 104 -4.53 0.02 10.77
CA PHE A 104 -3.52 0.79 11.49
C PHE A 104 -4.07 1.61 12.67
N GLY A 105 -5.40 1.72 12.80
CA GLY A 105 -6.05 2.53 13.83
C GLY A 105 -5.77 4.02 13.67
N ILE A 106 -5.72 4.53 12.43
CA ILE A 106 -5.42 5.93 12.13
C ILE A 106 -6.60 6.64 11.48
N SER A 107 -6.76 7.93 11.82
CA SER A 107 -7.82 8.77 11.28
C SER A 107 -7.57 9.10 9.81
N ASN A 108 -8.36 8.49 8.94
CA ASN A 108 -8.55 8.77 7.53
C ASN A 108 -7.27 8.98 6.69
N LEU A 109 -6.79 7.91 6.05
CA LEU A 109 -5.74 8.01 5.04
C LEU A 109 -6.18 8.76 3.78
N ILE A 110 -7.49 8.84 3.51
CA ILE A 110 -8.06 9.49 2.34
C ILE A 110 -8.06 11.00 2.59
N ASP A 111 -7.20 11.73 1.88
CA ASP A 111 -7.23 13.18 1.87
C ASP A 111 -8.28 13.66 0.87
N GLU A 112 -9.08 14.68 1.23
CA GLU A 112 -10.19 15.20 0.40
C GLU A 112 -9.69 15.77 -0.95
N SER A 113 -8.39 16.00 -1.09
CA SER A 113 -7.73 16.49 -2.30
C SER A 113 -7.67 15.46 -3.44
N MET A 114 -7.72 14.15 -3.15
CA MET A 114 -7.64 13.09 -4.18
C MET A 114 -8.89 13.03 -5.08
N ASN A 115 -9.98 13.70 -4.71
CA ASN A 115 -11.21 13.76 -5.50
C ASN A 115 -11.17 14.76 -6.68
N ASN A 116 -10.14 15.61 -6.78
CA ASN A 116 -10.10 16.65 -7.82
C ASN A 116 -9.55 16.18 -9.17
N ASP A 117 -8.75 15.11 -9.23
CA ASP A 117 -8.18 14.63 -10.49
C ASP A 117 -9.14 13.71 -11.28
N GLN A 118 -9.96 12.90 -10.59
CA GLN A 118 -10.99 12.11 -11.26
C GLN A 118 -12.09 12.98 -11.90
N LYS A 119 -12.37 14.16 -11.33
CA LYS A 119 -13.38 15.08 -11.85
C LYS A 119 -12.92 15.87 -13.08
N LYS A 120 -11.61 15.99 -13.31
CA LYS A 120 -11.05 16.66 -14.51
C LYS A 120 -10.96 15.75 -15.73
N ARG A 121 -10.76 14.45 -15.55
CA ARG A 121 -10.60 13.50 -16.66
C ARG A 121 -11.92 13.11 -17.35
N GLY A 122 -13.07 13.36 -16.71
CA GLY A 122 -14.39 13.16 -17.31
C GLY A 122 -14.94 14.33 -18.14
N ILE A 123 -14.16 15.39 -18.40
CA ILE A 123 -14.63 16.62 -19.08
C ILE A 123 -14.06 16.79 -20.51
N ASP A 124 -13.13 15.93 -20.97
CA ASP A 124 -12.47 16.10 -22.28
C ASP A 124 -12.97 15.16 -23.40
N GLU A 125 -14.06 14.39 -23.20
CA GLU A 125 -14.71 13.61 -24.27
C GLU A 125 -15.96 14.27 -24.87
N ASN A 126 -16.04 15.61 -24.83
CA ASN A 126 -17.08 16.30 -25.59
C ASN A 126 -16.61 17.66 -26.10
N ARG A 127 -15.68 17.64 -27.06
CA ARG A 127 -15.46 18.78 -27.95
C ARG A 127 -14.96 18.39 -29.33
#